data_AF-A0A5D6XTN2-F1
#
_entry.id   AF-A0A5D6XTN2-F1
#
_cell.length_a   1.000
_cell.length_b   1.000
_cell.length_c   1.000
_cell.angle_alpha   90.00
_cell.angle_beta   90.00
_cell.angle_gamma   90.00
#
_symmetry.space_group_name_H-M   'P 1'
#
loop_
_entity.id
_entity.type
_entity.pdbx_description
1 polymer ?
#
loop_
_entity_poly.entity_id
_entity_poly.type
_entity_poly.pdbx_seq_one_letter_code
_entity_poly.pdbx_strand_id
1 'polypeptide(L)'
;MLSSHARLQARQGQHAPPRHEYLQQLVDEFQRSVHPLRREEIVANLANFAYDPINYAALAHLQVMDLFLDLLDSDLHPTHDDSQASAGHTASKRPFSSASSCLLAEFALGGICNCIADLALQASFVAGDGLSLVTPYIWSIGDDPHEPLTSRQYAGRLRAVLAALTIAFFLLDSRAFADVTSERLRGHIESLEFHANTQIANIAAAYRARYEELLACAVIP
;
A
#
# COMPACT_ATOMS: atom_id res chain seq x y z
N MET A 1 4.24 17.73 0.70
CA MET A 1 4.76 18.87 1.49
C MET A 1 4.97 18.38 2.92
N LEU A 2 6.15 18.58 3.49
CA LEU A 2 6.43 18.25 4.89
C LEU A 2 6.03 19.43 5.80
N SER A 3 5.34 19.17 6.91
CA SER A 3 4.91 20.20 7.85
C SER A 3 5.81 20.22 9.08
N SER A 4 6.11 21.42 9.60
CA SER A 4 6.72 21.55 10.92
C SER A 4 5.64 21.64 11.99
N HIS A 5 5.96 21.27 13.24
CA HIS A 5 5.06 21.43 14.39
C HIS A 5 4.50 22.86 14.50
N ALA A 6 5.35 23.88 14.31
CA ALA A 6 4.93 25.27 14.33
C ALA A 6 3.90 25.61 13.23
N ARG A 7 4.08 25.08 12.00
CA ARG A 7 3.13 25.29 10.90
C ARG A 7 1.80 24.57 11.15
N LEU A 8 1.83 23.42 11.82
CA LEU A 8 0.60 22.70 12.18
C LEU A 8 -0.17 23.42 13.27
N GLN A 9 0.51 23.88 14.32
CA GLN A 9 -0.11 24.69 15.38
C GLN A 9 -0.71 25.98 14.82
N ALA A 10 -0.01 26.67 13.92
CA ALA A 10 -0.52 27.89 13.28
C ALA A 10 -1.75 27.66 12.39
N ARG A 11 -1.95 26.43 11.88
CA ARG A 11 -3.11 26.06 11.06
C ARG A 11 -4.21 25.38 11.85
N GLN A 12 -3.98 25.06 13.13
CA GLN A 12 -4.99 24.51 14.00
C GLN A 12 -5.98 25.64 14.33
N GLY A 13 -7.19 25.56 13.76
CA GLY A 13 -8.26 26.52 14.07
C GLY A 13 -8.60 26.49 15.55
N GLN A 14 -9.10 27.60 16.10
CA GLN A 14 -9.44 27.73 17.52
C GLN A 14 -10.43 26.66 18.03
N HIS A 15 -11.21 26.05 17.12
CA HIS A 15 -12.18 25.01 17.43
C HIS A 15 -11.85 23.64 16.81
N ALA A 16 -10.69 23.51 16.15
CA ALA A 16 -10.29 22.25 15.54
C ALA A 16 -9.68 21.31 16.58
N PRO A 17 -10.07 20.01 16.59
CA PRO A 17 -9.47 19.05 17.51
C PRO A 17 -7.95 18.98 17.32
N PRO A 18 -7.19 18.73 18.39
CA PRO A 18 -5.79 18.33 18.28
C PRO A 18 -5.60 17.25 17.22
N ARG A 19 -4.51 17.34 16.46
CA ARG A 19 -4.29 16.49 15.29
C ARG A 19 -4.36 14.99 15.60
N HIS A 20 -3.90 14.58 16.78
CA HIS A 20 -4.01 13.19 17.22
C HIS A 20 -5.47 12.77 17.43
N GLU A 21 -6.29 13.62 18.06
CA GLU A 21 -7.74 13.39 18.22
C GLU A 21 -8.45 13.35 16.87
N TYR A 22 -8.05 14.18 15.91
CA TYR A 22 -8.61 14.12 14.56
C TYR A 22 -8.30 12.79 13.86
N LEU A 23 -7.07 12.29 13.97
CA LEU A 23 -6.70 10.98 13.42
C LEU A 23 -7.47 9.86 14.11
N GLN A 24 -7.64 9.91 15.44
CA GLN A 24 -8.49 8.96 16.17
C GLN A 24 -9.94 9.01 15.68
N GLN A 25 -10.50 10.21 15.51
CA GLN A 25 -11.86 10.39 14.99
C GLN A 25 -12.04 9.76 13.61
N LEU A 26 -11.04 9.88 12.73
CA LEU A 26 -11.06 9.21 11.41
C LEU A 26 -11.10 7.69 11.57
N VAL A 27 -10.25 7.10 12.42
CA VAL A 27 -10.24 5.65 12.67
C VAL A 27 -11.58 5.18 13.27
N ASP A 28 -12.11 5.88 14.27
CA ASP A 28 -13.39 5.57 14.91
C ASP A 28 -14.57 5.72 13.94
N GLU A 29 -14.52 6.71 13.06
CA GLU A 29 -15.53 6.93 12.02
C GLU A 29 -15.46 5.83 10.97
N PHE A 30 -14.28 5.38 10.58
CA PHE A 30 -14.11 4.27 9.64
C PHE A 30 -14.76 2.99 10.17
N GLN A 31 -14.51 2.64 11.43
CA GLN A 31 -15.06 1.45 12.08
C GLN A 31 -16.60 1.49 12.19
N ARG A 32 -17.19 2.66 12.41
CA ARG A 32 -18.65 2.83 12.53
C ARG A 32 -19.37 3.01 11.20
N SER A 33 -18.64 3.44 10.16
CA SER A 33 -19.23 3.76 8.86
C SER A 33 -19.52 2.50 8.07
N VAL A 34 -20.80 2.32 7.71
CA VAL A 34 -21.25 1.31 6.74
C VAL A 34 -21.29 1.86 5.31
N HIS A 35 -21.17 3.17 5.12
CA HIS A 35 -21.28 3.81 3.82
C HIS A 35 -19.96 3.73 3.03
N PRO A 36 -19.90 3.07 1.86
CA PRO A 36 -18.65 2.83 1.13
C PRO A 36 -17.87 4.11 0.79
N LEU A 37 -18.54 5.13 0.23
CA LEU A 37 -17.87 6.40 -0.12
C LEU A 37 -17.25 7.08 1.10
N ARG A 38 -17.86 6.94 2.28
CA ARG A 38 -17.34 7.58 3.48
C ARG A 38 -16.07 6.87 3.95
N ARG A 39 -16.06 5.55 3.88
CA ARG A 39 -14.86 4.74 4.14
C ARG A 39 -13.74 5.11 3.17
N GLU A 40 -14.03 5.23 1.88
CA GLU A 40 -13.07 5.66 0.86
C GLU A 40 -12.46 7.03 1.19
N GLU A 41 -13.28 8.02 1.52
CA GLU A 41 -12.82 9.36 1.92
C GLU A 41 -11.93 9.32 3.17
N ILE A 42 -12.28 8.51 4.17
CA ILE A 42 -11.49 8.38 5.40
C ILE A 42 -10.12 7.76 5.11
N VAL A 43 -10.08 6.66 4.35
CA VAL A 43 -8.81 5.99 4.01
C VAL A 43 -7.94 6.90 3.15
N ALA A 44 -8.52 7.63 2.20
CA ALA A 44 -7.81 8.65 1.43
C ALA A 44 -7.22 9.74 2.33
N ASN A 45 -7.96 10.19 3.35
CA ASN A 45 -7.44 11.15 4.33
C ASN A 45 -6.28 10.55 5.13
N LEU A 46 -6.41 9.33 5.67
CA LEU A 46 -5.34 8.65 6.40
C LEU A 46 -4.07 8.49 5.54
N ALA A 47 -4.23 8.08 4.27
CA ALA A 47 -3.13 7.98 3.32
C ALA A 47 -2.45 9.32 3.02
N ASN A 48 -3.20 10.42 3.00
CA ASN A 48 -2.63 11.77 2.88
C ASN A 48 -1.86 12.20 4.14
N PHE A 49 -2.36 11.86 5.34
CA PHE A 49 -1.61 12.11 6.58
C PHE A 49 -0.34 11.27 6.67
N ALA A 50 -0.35 10.05 6.16
CA ALA A 50 0.82 9.19 6.05
C ALA A 50 1.99 9.81 5.26
N TYR A 51 1.76 10.85 4.44
CA TYR A 51 2.85 11.52 3.72
C TYR A 51 3.80 12.33 4.63
N ASP A 52 3.34 12.75 5.81
CA ASP A 52 4.08 13.66 6.70
C ASP A 52 4.60 12.92 7.95
N PRO A 53 5.93 12.74 8.14
CA PRO A 53 6.51 11.95 9.22
C PRO A 53 6.12 12.40 10.63
N ILE A 54 5.72 13.67 10.80
CA ILE A 54 5.18 14.19 12.06
C ILE A 54 3.96 13.40 12.57
N ASN A 55 3.29 12.67 11.68
CA ASN A 55 2.13 11.85 12.01
C ASN A 55 2.49 10.40 12.37
N TYR A 56 3.69 9.90 12.04
CA TYR A 56 4.00 8.47 12.16
C TYR A 56 3.81 7.92 13.56
N ALA A 57 4.21 8.68 14.58
CA ALA A 57 3.96 8.28 15.95
C ALA A 57 2.45 8.08 16.19
N ALA A 58 1.60 9.03 15.80
CA ALA A 58 0.15 8.89 15.96
C ALA A 58 -0.42 7.72 15.13
N LEU A 59 0.02 7.57 13.88
CA LEU A 59 -0.42 6.47 13.01
C LEU A 59 -0.05 5.09 13.57
N ALA A 60 1.12 4.97 14.21
CA ALA A 60 1.57 3.74 14.87
C ALA A 60 0.73 3.45 16.12
N HIS A 61 0.51 4.45 16.99
CA HIS A 61 -0.34 4.27 18.18
C HIS A 61 -1.79 3.92 17.83
N LEU A 62 -2.30 4.44 16.72
CA LEU A 62 -3.66 4.19 16.24
C LEU A 62 -3.79 2.93 15.37
N GLN A 63 -2.70 2.16 15.21
CA GLN A 63 -2.69 0.93 14.40
C GLN A 63 -3.20 1.13 12.96
N VAL A 64 -2.88 2.27 12.35
CA VAL A 64 -3.35 2.59 10.99
C VAL A 64 -2.74 1.65 9.95
N MET A 65 -1.56 1.09 10.22
CA MET A 65 -0.97 0.05 9.36
C MET A 65 -1.87 -1.18 9.29
N ASP A 66 -2.35 -1.68 10.43
CA ASP A 66 -3.23 -2.86 10.50
C ASP A 66 -4.53 -2.60 9.72
N LEU A 67 -5.11 -1.40 9.86
CA LEU A 67 -6.27 -0.99 9.06
C LEU A 67 -6.00 -1.04 7.55
N PHE A 68 -4.82 -0.57 7.09
CA PHE A 68 -4.47 -0.67 5.68
C PHE A 68 -4.30 -2.11 5.21
N LEU A 69 -3.68 -2.97 6.02
CA LEU A 69 -3.51 -4.38 5.68
C LEU A 69 -4.85 -5.12 5.61
N ASP A 70 -5.76 -4.88 6.55
CA ASP A 70 -7.13 -5.45 6.54
C ASP A 70 -7.89 -5.09 5.25
N LEU A 71 -7.65 -3.88 4.71
CA LEU A 71 -8.25 -3.45 3.45
C LEU A 71 -7.66 -4.18 2.24
N LEU A 72 -6.36 -4.48 2.24
CA LEU A 72 -5.74 -5.28 1.18
C LEU A 72 -6.23 -6.73 1.26
N ASP A 73 -6.27 -7.30 2.45
CA ASP A 73 -6.79 -8.65 2.68
C ASP A 73 -8.23 -8.77 2.20
N SER A 74 -9.08 -7.78 2.53
CA SER A 74 -10.47 -7.73 2.07
C SER A 74 -10.61 -7.65 0.53
N ASP A 75 -9.71 -6.95 -0.16
CA ASP A 75 -9.71 -6.84 -1.63
C ASP A 75 -9.27 -8.15 -2.30
N LEU A 76 -8.30 -8.85 -1.71
CA LEU A 76 -7.79 -10.14 -2.22
C LEU A 76 -8.71 -11.32 -1.87
N HIS A 77 -9.36 -11.24 -0.72
CA HIS A 77 -10.24 -12.27 -0.16
C HIS A 77 -11.63 -11.69 0.14
N PRO A 78 -12.40 -11.28 -0.89
CA PRO A 78 -13.74 -10.76 -0.69
C PRO A 78 -14.60 -11.83 -0.01
N THR A 79 -15.08 -11.52 1.20
CA THR A 79 -15.97 -12.39 1.96
C THR A 79 -17.23 -12.65 1.14
N HIS A 80 -17.55 -13.93 0.94
CA HIS A 80 -18.70 -14.43 0.17
C HIS A 80 -20.05 -14.12 0.86
N ASP A 81 -20.40 -12.85 1.06
CA ASP A 81 -21.77 -12.48 1.44
C ASP A 81 -22.67 -12.20 0.23
N ASP A 82 -22.10 -12.12 -0.97
CA ASP A 82 -22.86 -12.15 -2.24
C ASP A 82 -23.15 -13.61 -2.64
N SER A 83 -24.17 -14.20 -2.00
CA SER A 83 -24.71 -15.50 -2.38
C SER A 83 -25.37 -15.45 -3.76
N GLN A 84 -24.75 -16.03 -4.80
CA GLN A 84 -25.25 -17.19 -5.57
C GLN A 84 -24.52 -17.39 -6.91
N ALA A 85 -24.26 -18.67 -7.21
CA ALA A 85 -23.90 -19.28 -8.50
C ALA A 85 -22.44 -19.13 -9.00
N SER A 86 -21.57 -20.06 -8.60
CA SER A 86 -21.18 -21.18 -9.47
C SER A 86 -20.06 -21.99 -8.81
N ALA A 87 -20.22 -23.31 -8.82
CA ALA A 87 -19.33 -24.27 -8.21
C ALA A 87 -18.01 -24.41 -8.98
N GLY A 88 -16.93 -24.61 -8.23
CA GLY A 88 -15.68 -25.18 -8.70
C GLY A 88 -14.75 -24.18 -9.39
N HIS A 89 -13.72 -23.77 -8.67
CA HIS A 89 -12.30 -23.72 -9.05
C HIS A 89 -11.60 -22.91 -7.95
N THR A 90 -10.60 -23.49 -7.30
CA THR A 90 -9.64 -22.76 -6.46
C THR A 90 -8.78 -21.87 -7.36
N ALA A 91 -9.37 -20.80 -7.88
CA ALA A 91 -8.68 -19.78 -8.64
C ALA A 91 -8.15 -18.75 -7.65
N SER A 92 -6.84 -18.54 -7.67
CA SER A 92 -6.19 -17.38 -7.06
C SER A 92 -6.93 -16.13 -7.51
N LYS A 93 -7.71 -15.49 -6.63
CA LYS A 93 -8.49 -14.30 -6.98
C LYS A 93 -7.53 -13.15 -7.23
N ARG A 94 -7.71 -12.45 -8.37
CA ARG A 94 -6.87 -11.33 -8.78
C ARG A 94 -7.25 -10.06 -7.99
N PRO A 95 -6.29 -9.17 -7.71
CA PRO A 95 -6.59 -7.87 -7.12
C PRO A 95 -7.61 -7.08 -7.97
N PHE A 96 -8.35 -6.15 -7.34
CA PHE A 96 -9.36 -5.30 -8.00
C PHE A 96 -10.64 -6.01 -8.47
N SER A 97 -11.12 -7.01 -7.72
CA SER A 97 -12.32 -7.79 -8.11
C SER A 97 -13.63 -6.98 -8.15
N SER A 98 -13.69 -5.79 -7.56
CA SER A 98 -14.82 -4.85 -7.67
C SER A 98 -14.36 -3.38 -7.67
N ALA A 99 -15.18 -2.49 -8.27
CA ALA A 99 -14.81 -1.07 -8.46
C ALA A 99 -14.66 -0.27 -7.13
N SER A 100 -15.46 -0.57 -6.10
CA SER A 100 -15.35 0.09 -4.78
C SER A 100 -14.20 -0.49 -3.93
N SER A 101 -13.98 -1.81 -4.01
CA SER A 101 -12.85 -2.47 -3.34
C SER A 101 -11.50 -1.96 -3.87
N CYS A 102 -11.44 -1.70 -5.19
CA CYS A 102 -10.28 -1.13 -5.87
C CYS A 102 -9.81 0.21 -5.26
N LEU A 103 -10.72 1.12 -4.90
CA LEU A 103 -10.35 2.43 -4.35
C LEU A 103 -9.81 2.34 -2.92
N LEU A 104 -10.41 1.50 -2.08
CA LEU A 104 -9.91 1.29 -0.72
C LEU A 104 -8.51 0.69 -0.73
N ALA A 105 -8.29 -0.34 -1.57
CA ALA A 105 -6.98 -0.94 -1.76
C ALA A 105 -5.95 0.05 -2.34
N GLU A 106 -6.35 0.86 -3.33
CA GLU A 106 -5.49 1.90 -3.91
C GLU A 106 -5.03 2.91 -2.83
N PHE A 107 -5.97 3.42 -2.03
CA PHE A 107 -5.62 4.36 -0.96
C PHE A 107 -4.81 3.70 0.15
N ALA A 108 -5.13 2.47 0.54
CA ALA A 108 -4.37 1.71 1.53
C ALA A 108 -2.92 1.48 1.08
N LEU A 109 -2.70 1.01 -0.16
CA LEU A 109 -1.35 0.85 -0.73
C LEU A 109 -0.59 2.17 -0.77
N GLY A 110 -1.26 3.26 -1.16
CA GLY A 110 -0.66 4.60 -1.11
C GLY A 110 -0.26 5.01 0.32
N GLY A 111 -1.10 4.73 1.30
CA GLY A 111 -0.82 4.99 2.71
C GLY A 111 0.34 4.17 3.26
N ILE A 112 0.39 2.87 2.96
CA ILE A 112 1.50 1.97 3.30
C ILE A 112 2.79 2.48 2.66
N CYS A 113 2.78 2.77 1.36
CA CYS A 113 3.94 3.28 0.63
C CYS A 113 4.49 4.57 1.25
N ASN A 114 3.64 5.46 1.75
CA ASN A 114 4.07 6.69 2.41
C ASN A 114 4.68 6.45 3.80
N CYS A 115 4.36 5.34 4.47
CA CYS A 115 4.80 5.04 5.84
C CYS A 115 5.93 4.02 5.92
N ILE A 116 6.13 3.19 4.90
CA ILE A 116 6.93 1.96 4.99
C ILE A 116 8.42 2.20 5.30
N ALA A 117 8.90 3.43 5.12
CA ALA A 117 10.26 3.82 5.48
C ALA A 117 10.44 4.10 7.00
N ASP A 118 9.36 4.30 7.75
CA ASP A 118 9.40 4.44 9.21
C ASP A 118 9.55 3.08 9.89
N LEU A 119 10.50 2.95 10.82
CA LEU A 119 10.84 1.67 11.44
C LEU A 119 9.69 1.05 12.26
N ALA A 120 8.89 1.86 12.95
CA ALA A 120 7.81 1.35 13.78
C ALA A 120 6.66 0.85 12.91
N LEU A 121 6.26 1.64 11.91
CA LEU A 121 5.22 1.27 10.96
C LEU A 121 5.64 0.10 10.07
N GLN A 122 6.91 0.06 9.66
CA GLN A 122 7.47 -1.08 8.92
C GLN A 122 7.46 -2.36 9.75
N ALA A 123 7.76 -2.28 11.05
CA ALA A 123 7.66 -3.44 11.94
C ALA A 123 6.22 -3.96 12.05
N SER A 124 5.22 -3.07 12.18
CA SER A 124 3.80 -3.44 12.11
C SER A 124 3.44 -4.09 10.78
N PHE A 125 3.91 -3.53 9.66
CA PHE A 125 3.70 -4.09 8.33
C PHE A 125 4.20 -5.54 8.22
N VAL A 126 5.44 -5.79 8.68
CA VAL A 126 6.04 -7.14 8.64
C VAL A 126 5.30 -8.09 9.59
N ALA A 127 4.91 -7.61 10.78
CA ALA A 127 4.17 -8.42 11.76
C ALA A 127 2.77 -8.83 11.25
N GLY A 128 2.13 -8.00 10.43
CA GLY A 128 0.83 -8.27 9.81
C GLY A 128 0.91 -9.03 8.47
N ASP A 129 2.03 -9.69 8.18
CA ASP A 129 2.27 -10.39 6.90
C ASP A 129 2.07 -9.50 5.66
N GLY A 130 2.37 -8.21 5.78
CA GLY A 130 2.04 -7.22 4.76
C GLY A 130 2.69 -7.49 3.39
N LEU A 131 3.83 -8.18 3.35
CA LEU A 131 4.46 -8.54 2.08
C LEU A 131 3.58 -9.51 1.28
N SER A 132 2.95 -10.50 1.93
CA SER A 132 2.07 -11.45 1.24
C SER A 132 0.84 -10.76 0.64
N LEU A 133 0.36 -9.69 1.29
CA LEU A 133 -0.76 -8.86 0.83
C LEU A 133 -0.37 -7.89 -0.29
N VAL A 134 0.85 -7.37 -0.29
CA VAL A 134 1.31 -6.41 -1.32
C VAL A 134 1.74 -7.12 -2.60
N THR A 135 2.32 -8.32 -2.51
CA THR A 135 2.92 -8.99 -3.67
C THR A 135 1.93 -9.31 -4.81
N PRO A 136 0.66 -9.69 -4.57
CA PRO A 136 -0.37 -9.85 -5.61
C PRO A 136 -0.54 -8.63 -6.51
N TYR A 137 -0.40 -7.42 -5.97
CA TYR A 137 -0.49 -6.20 -6.77
C TYR A 137 0.72 -6.04 -7.71
N ILE A 138 1.91 -6.50 -7.32
CA ILE A 138 3.11 -6.52 -8.17
C ILE A 138 2.94 -7.55 -9.31
N TRP A 139 2.30 -8.69 -9.03
CA TRP A 139 2.02 -9.70 -10.07
C TRP A 139 0.91 -9.29 -11.03
N SER A 140 0.04 -8.35 -10.65
CA SER A 140 -1.03 -7.85 -11.52
C SER A 140 -0.54 -7.01 -12.72
N ILE A 141 0.77 -6.79 -12.83
CA ILE A 141 1.38 -6.06 -13.94
C ILE A 141 1.26 -6.89 -15.22
N GLY A 142 0.50 -6.37 -16.19
CA GLY A 142 0.31 -7.03 -17.48
C GLY A 142 -0.84 -8.03 -17.51
N ASP A 143 -1.78 -8.01 -16.54
CA ASP A 143 -3.08 -8.64 -16.75
C ASP A 143 -3.72 -8.13 -18.05
N ASP A 144 -4.29 -9.08 -18.79
CA ASP A 144 -4.95 -8.98 -20.09
C ASP A 144 -5.02 -7.57 -20.71
N PRO A 145 -4.17 -7.25 -21.73
CA PRO A 145 -4.20 -5.96 -22.42
C PRO A 145 -5.52 -5.68 -23.15
N HIS A 146 -6.42 -6.67 -23.25
CA HIS A 146 -7.76 -6.52 -23.78
C HIS A 146 -8.86 -6.40 -22.72
N GLU A 147 -8.51 -6.36 -21.43
CA GLU A 147 -9.49 -6.09 -20.38
C GLU A 147 -10.07 -4.67 -20.58
N PRO A 148 -11.39 -4.53 -20.78
CA PRO A 148 -12.01 -3.23 -21.02
C PRO A 148 -12.07 -2.42 -19.73
N LEU A 149 -10.96 -1.80 -19.36
CA LEU A 149 -10.86 -0.91 -18.21
C LEU A 149 -11.27 0.51 -18.58
N THR A 150 -12.04 1.17 -17.72
CA THR A 150 -12.19 2.62 -17.80
C THR A 150 -10.85 3.30 -17.50
N SER A 151 -10.64 4.52 -18.01
CA SER A 151 -9.40 5.28 -17.75
C SER A 151 -9.12 5.45 -16.25
N ARG A 152 -10.18 5.56 -15.43
CA ARG A 152 -10.06 5.65 -13.96
C ARG A 152 -9.53 4.34 -13.37
N GLN A 153 -10.10 3.20 -13.77
CA GLN A 153 -9.67 1.89 -13.26
C GLN A 153 -8.22 1.61 -13.66
N TYR A 154 -7.84 1.92 -14.91
CA TYR A 154 -6.44 1.79 -15.34
C TYR A 154 -5.50 2.64 -14.50
N ALA A 155 -5.85 3.91 -14.25
CA ALA A 155 -5.05 4.80 -13.42
C ALA A 155 -4.92 4.28 -11.98
N GLY A 156 -6.00 3.79 -11.37
CA GLY A 156 -5.98 3.22 -10.02
C GLY A 156 -5.08 1.99 -9.92
N ARG A 157 -5.22 1.05 -10.86
CA ARG A 157 -4.36 -0.14 -10.97
C ARG A 157 -2.89 0.23 -11.10
N LEU A 158 -2.58 1.19 -11.97
CA LEU A 158 -1.20 1.67 -12.14
C LEU A 158 -0.66 2.27 -10.83
N ARG A 159 -1.44 3.07 -10.10
CA ARG A 159 -1.01 3.66 -8.83
C ARG A 159 -0.74 2.60 -7.76
N ALA A 160 -1.61 1.60 -7.66
CA ALA A 160 -1.44 0.47 -6.76
C ALA A 160 -0.18 -0.34 -7.08
N VAL A 161 0.07 -0.66 -8.36
CA VAL A 161 1.30 -1.30 -8.83
C VAL A 161 2.54 -0.50 -8.44
N LEU A 162 2.55 0.80 -8.72
CA LEU A 162 3.68 1.68 -8.42
C LEU A 162 3.94 1.75 -6.92
N ALA A 163 2.88 1.84 -6.11
CA ALA A 163 2.98 1.79 -4.65
C ALA A 163 3.56 0.46 -4.18
N ALA A 164 3.07 -0.68 -4.69
CA ALA A 164 3.54 -2.01 -4.32
C ALA A 164 5.03 -2.24 -4.67
N LEU A 165 5.45 -1.82 -5.87
CA LEU A 165 6.86 -1.85 -6.26
C LEU A 165 7.75 -0.96 -5.38
N THR A 166 7.25 0.23 -5.02
CA THR A 166 7.97 1.16 -4.14
C THR A 166 8.06 0.62 -2.71
N ILE A 167 7.03 -0.05 -2.22
CA ILE A 167 7.05 -0.78 -0.94
C ILE A 167 8.15 -1.85 -0.99
N ALA A 168 8.19 -2.68 -2.04
CA ALA A 168 9.23 -3.69 -2.21
C ALA A 168 10.64 -3.09 -2.21
N PHE A 169 10.83 -1.95 -2.88
CA PHE A 169 12.10 -1.20 -2.84
C PHE A 169 12.50 -0.81 -1.42
N PHE A 170 11.61 -0.20 -0.62
CA PHE A 170 11.94 0.20 0.75
C PHE A 170 12.19 -0.98 1.69
N LEU A 171 11.61 -2.14 1.41
CA LEU A 171 11.83 -3.35 2.19
C LEU A 171 13.22 -3.99 1.96
N LEU A 172 13.97 -3.57 0.94
CA LEU A 172 15.36 -4.01 0.75
C LEU A 172 16.24 -3.63 1.95
N ASP A 173 15.97 -2.51 2.60
CA ASP A 173 16.70 -2.04 3.79
C ASP A 173 16.05 -2.49 5.11
N SER A 174 15.19 -3.52 5.07
CA SER A 174 14.40 -3.98 6.20
C SER A 174 14.75 -5.41 6.65
N ARG A 175 14.12 -5.84 7.74
CA ARG A 175 14.17 -7.25 8.19
C ARG A 175 13.47 -8.21 7.22
N ALA A 176 12.63 -7.72 6.32
CA ALA A 176 11.98 -8.51 5.28
C ALA A 176 12.85 -8.69 4.03
N PHE A 177 14.14 -8.32 4.08
CA PHE A 177 15.07 -8.44 2.95
C PHE A 177 15.04 -9.82 2.29
N ALA A 178 15.14 -10.90 3.08
CA ALA A 178 15.14 -12.26 2.54
C ALA A 178 13.85 -12.60 1.78
N ASP A 179 12.70 -12.15 2.29
CA ASP A 179 11.40 -12.45 1.70
C ASP A 179 11.15 -11.62 0.43
N VAL A 180 11.46 -10.31 0.48
CA VAL A 180 11.26 -9.40 -0.66
C VAL A 180 12.22 -9.73 -1.82
N THR A 181 13.39 -10.30 -1.51
CA THR A 181 14.39 -10.73 -2.50
C THR A 181 14.25 -12.20 -2.94
N SER A 182 13.17 -12.88 -2.55
CA SER A 182 12.90 -14.24 -3.01
C SER A 182 13.02 -14.37 -4.53
N GLU A 183 13.61 -15.46 -5.02
CA GLU A 183 14.00 -15.63 -6.43
C GLU A 183 12.84 -15.32 -7.39
N ARG A 184 11.64 -15.80 -7.06
CA ARG A 184 10.43 -15.59 -7.86
C ARG A 184 10.02 -14.12 -7.92
N LEU A 185 9.97 -13.44 -6.78
CA LEU A 185 9.56 -12.04 -6.72
C LEU A 185 10.61 -11.14 -7.37
N ARG A 186 11.88 -11.32 -7.00
CA ARG A 186 13.01 -10.59 -7.56
C ARG A 186 13.07 -10.73 -9.08
N GLY A 187 13.02 -11.97 -9.60
CA GLY A 187 13.06 -12.21 -11.04
C GLY A 187 11.89 -11.58 -11.80
N HIS A 188 10.70 -11.56 -11.20
CA HIS A 188 9.55 -10.83 -11.76
C HIS A 188 9.80 -9.32 -11.78
N ILE A 189 10.23 -8.71 -10.67
CA ILE A 189 10.50 -7.27 -10.60
C ILE A 189 11.60 -6.87 -11.60
N GLU A 190 12.69 -7.63 -11.71
CA GLU A 190 13.77 -7.38 -12.68
C GLU A 190 13.28 -7.43 -14.14
N SER A 191 12.33 -8.32 -14.47
CA SER A 191 11.75 -8.37 -15.81
C SER A 191 11.01 -7.08 -16.21
N LEU A 192 10.56 -6.29 -15.23
CA LEU A 192 9.81 -5.06 -15.44
C LEU A 192 10.69 -3.88 -15.84
N GLU A 193 12.03 -3.99 -15.81
CA GLU A 193 12.95 -2.96 -16.31
C GLU A 193 12.66 -2.57 -17.78
N PHE A 194 12.06 -3.49 -18.54
CA PHE A 194 11.71 -3.29 -19.94
C PHE A 194 10.22 -2.97 -20.14
N HIS A 195 9.49 -2.66 -19.07
CA HIS A 195 8.06 -2.37 -19.14
C HIS A 195 7.78 -1.05 -19.89
N ALA A 196 6.70 -1.01 -20.68
CA ALA A 196 6.35 0.15 -21.50
C ALA A 196 6.06 1.42 -20.68
N ASN A 197 5.56 1.26 -19.44
CA ASN A 197 5.42 2.36 -18.49
C ASN A 197 6.77 2.67 -17.83
N THR A 198 7.29 3.87 -18.09
CA THR A 198 8.59 4.34 -17.58
C THR A 198 8.69 4.38 -16.06
N GLN A 199 7.60 4.65 -15.33
CA GLN A 199 7.65 4.69 -13.87
C GLN A 199 7.86 3.28 -13.30
N ILE A 200 7.18 2.27 -13.86
CA ILE A 200 7.36 0.86 -13.50
C ILE A 200 8.81 0.44 -13.79
N ALA A 201 9.28 0.70 -15.01
CA ALA A 201 10.65 0.37 -15.42
C ALA A 201 11.72 1.00 -14.52
N ASN A 202 11.55 2.28 -14.18
CA ASN A 202 12.50 3.00 -13.33
C ASN A 202 12.53 2.46 -11.89
N ILE A 203 11.37 2.14 -11.29
CA ILE A 203 11.32 1.57 -9.93
C ILE A 203 11.94 0.17 -9.91
N ALA A 204 11.65 -0.65 -10.93
CA ALA A 204 12.27 -1.97 -11.08
C ALA A 204 13.80 -1.90 -11.18
N ALA A 205 14.31 -0.99 -12.01
CA ALA A 205 15.75 -0.76 -12.15
C ALA A 205 16.38 -0.26 -10.84
N ALA A 206 15.70 0.63 -10.12
CA ALA A 206 16.15 1.11 -8.81
C ALA A 206 16.18 0.00 -7.76
N TYR A 207 15.17 -0.88 -7.74
CA TYR A 207 15.12 -2.06 -6.90
C TYR A 207 16.31 -2.99 -7.15
N ARG A 208 16.58 -3.32 -8.41
CA ARG A 208 17.72 -4.16 -8.78
C ARG A 208 19.05 -3.52 -8.38
N ALA A 209 19.25 -2.25 -8.70
CA ALA A 209 20.49 -1.55 -8.35
C ALA A 209 20.73 -1.54 -6.83
N ARG A 210 19.68 -1.29 -6.03
CA ARG A 210 19.79 -1.31 -4.57
C ARG A 210 20.06 -2.72 -4.03
N TYR A 211 19.42 -3.75 -4.58
CA TYR A 211 19.70 -5.14 -4.22
C TYR A 211 21.17 -5.53 -4.50
N GLU A 212 21.69 -5.20 -5.68
CA GLU A 212 23.09 -5.45 -6.04
C GLU A 212 24.07 -4.70 -5.12
N GLU A 213 23.76 -3.45 -4.76
CA GLU A 213 24.54 -2.66 -3.80
C GLU A 213 24.59 -3.34 -2.41
N LEU A 214 23.44 -3.78 -1.90
CA LEU A 214 23.35 -4.44 -0.60
C LEU A 214 24.11 -5.77 -0.57
N LEU A 215 24.08 -6.55 -1.66
CA LEU A 215 24.90 -7.76 -1.79
C LEU A 215 26.39 -7.44 -1.81
N ALA A 216 26.81 -6.39 -2.54
CA ALA A 216 28.20 -5.98 -2.58
C ALA A 216 28.71 -5.56 -1.20
N CYS A 217 27.89 -4.83 -0.41
CA CYS A 217 28.21 -4.45 0.96
C CYS A 217 28.30 -5.65 1.92
N ALA A 218 27.45 -6.67 1.74
CA ALA A 218 27.47 -7.89 2.57
C ALA A 218 28.70 -8.79 2.32
N VAL A 219 29.41 -8.57 1.21
CA VAL A 219 30.58 -9.37 0.78
C VAL A 219 31.92 -8.73 1.19
N ILE A 220 31.91 -7.52 1.77
CA ILE A 220 33.12 -6.89 2.31
C ILE A 220 33.39 -7.44 3.73
N PRO A 221 34.51 -8.16 3.95
CA PRO A 221 34.83 -8.81 5.22
C PRO A 221 35.20 -7.84 6.35
#